data_AF-A0A0B7AT77-F1
#
_entry.id   AF-A0A0B7AT77-F1
#
_cell.length_a   1.000
_cell.length_b   1.000
_cell.length_c   1.000
_cell.angle_alpha   90.00
_cell.angle_beta   90.00
_cell.angle_gamma   90.00
#
_symmetry.space_group_name_H-M   'P 1'
#
loop_
_entity.id
_entity.type
_entity.pdbx_description
1 polymer ?
#
loop_
_entity_poly.entity_id
_entity_poly.type
_entity_poly.pdbx_seq_one_letter_code
_entity_poly.pdbx_strand_id
1 'polypeptide(L)'
;NGCLSCFCMGVTQTCQSTTWNRAQISLPFAQSASDVVLSDMMQQKTVSQGLTVDRQTRELVFRGFNNIDRSIRYWSLPQQFLGDKLTSYGGHLRFTIRHRAGRD
;
A
#
# COMPACT_ATOMS: atom_id res chain seq x y z
N ASN A 1 20.43 3.41 -24.90
CA ASN A 1 20.08 4.84 -25.03
C ASN A 1 18.83 5.12 -24.20
N GLY A 2 18.97 5.48 -22.92
CA GLY A 2 17.80 5.46 -22.01
C GLY A 2 17.79 6.50 -20.89
N CYS A 3 18.78 7.37 -20.79
CA CYS A 3 18.77 8.47 -19.82
C CYS A 3 18.76 9.81 -20.57
N LEU A 4 17.82 10.68 -20.22
CA LEU A 4 17.83 12.09 -20.64
C LEU A 4 19.04 12.79 -20.01
N SER A 5 19.73 13.63 -20.78
CA SER A 5 20.74 14.53 -20.23
C SER A 5 20.06 15.44 -19.21
N CYS A 6 20.71 15.65 -18.05
CA CYS A 6 20.13 16.58 -17.11
C CYS A 6 20.25 18.01 -17.63
N PHE A 7 19.15 18.73 -17.61
CA PHE A 7 19.08 20.12 -18.00
C PHE A 7 18.51 20.97 -16.87
N CYS A 8 19.35 21.86 -16.34
CA CYS A 8 18.96 22.86 -15.35
C CYS A 8 19.23 24.27 -15.90
N MET A 9 18.61 24.63 -17.03
CA MET A 9 18.69 25.99 -17.62
C MET A 9 20.13 26.55 -17.76
N GLY A 10 21.11 25.69 -18.04
CA GLY A 10 22.53 26.08 -18.17
C GLY A 10 23.32 26.18 -16.86
N VAL A 11 22.72 25.94 -15.70
CA VAL A 11 23.40 25.98 -14.39
C VAL A 11 24.24 24.73 -14.14
N THR A 12 23.68 23.55 -14.41
CA THR A 12 24.37 22.27 -14.22
C THR A 12 23.85 21.24 -15.22
N GLN A 13 24.74 20.31 -15.59
CA GLN A 13 24.41 19.09 -16.36
C GLN A 13 24.49 17.83 -15.46
N THR A 14 24.91 17.99 -14.21
CA THR A 14 24.97 16.92 -13.21
C THR A 14 23.75 17.05 -12.30
N CYS A 15 22.96 15.99 -12.23
CA CYS A 15 21.77 15.94 -11.39
C CYS A 15 21.68 14.63 -10.64
N GLN A 16 21.01 14.70 -9.49
CA GLN A 16 20.65 13.55 -8.68
C GLN A 16 19.18 13.64 -8.34
N SER A 17 18.57 12.50 -8.02
CA SER A 17 17.21 12.47 -7.53
C SER A 17 17.08 13.22 -6.20
N THR A 18 16.04 14.04 -6.06
CA THR A 18 15.72 14.68 -4.78
C THR A 18 15.06 13.69 -3.82
N THR A 19 15.24 13.90 -2.52
CA THR A 19 14.51 13.17 -1.47
C THR A 19 13.15 13.77 -1.15
N TRP A 20 12.82 14.93 -1.74
CA TRP A 20 11.57 15.63 -1.50
C TRP A 20 10.40 14.97 -2.25
N ASN A 21 9.31 14.72 -1.52
CA ASN A 21 8.09 14.15 -2.09
C ASN A 21 7.15 15.28 -2.50
N ARG A 22 6.56 15.19 -3.70
CA ARG A 22 5.53 16.15 -4.16
C ARG A 22 4.16 15.88 -3.55
N ALA A 23 3.81 14.61 -3.40
CA ALA A 23 2.51 14.18 -2.89
C ALA A 23 2.64 12.80 -2.24
N GLN A 24 1.73 12.51 -1.30
CA GLN A 24 1.62 11.21 -0.65
C GLN A 24 0.15 10.78 -0.61
N ILE A 25 -0.12 9.58 -1.10
CA ILE A 25 -1.41 8.91 -0.87
C ILE A 25 -1.31 8.05 0.39
N SER A 26 -2.40 7.93 1.14
CA SER A 26 -2.43 7.14 2.37
C SER A 26 -3.81 6.58 2.66
N LEU A 27 -3.85 5.56 3.52
CA LEU A 27 -5.08 4.99 4.06
C LEU A 27 -5.14 5.32 5.55
N PRO A 28 -6.00 6.26 5.99
CA PRO A 28 -6.00 6.71 7.38
C PRO A 28 -6.70 5.76 8.34
N PHE A 29 -7.44 4.76 7.83
CA PHE A 29 -8.25 3.80 8.61
C PHE A 29 -9.00 4.48 9.78
N ALA A 30 -9.73 5.56 9.49
CA ALA A 30 -10.46 6.31 10.50
C ALA A 30 -11.86 5.74 10.75
N GLN A 31 -12.55 5.33 9.69
CA GLN A 31 -13.96 4.91 9.76
C GLN A 31 -14.24 3.61 9.00
N SER A 32 -13.50 3.34 7.93
CA SER A 32 -13.73 2.18 7.05
C SER A 32 -12.42 1.52 6.64
N ALA A 33 -12.53 0.28 6.14
CA ALA A 33 -11.42 -0.47 5.57
C ALA A 33 -10.84 0.19 4.29
N SER A 34 -11.46 1.27 3.79
CA SER A 34 -11.00 2.03 2.61
C SER A 34 -10.78 1.12 1.40
N ASP A 35 -11.73 0.22 1.16
CA ASP A 35 -11.76 -0.79 0.08
C ASP A 35 -10.56 -1.75 0.04
N VAL A 36 -9.77 -1.81 1.11
CA VAL A 36 -8.77 -2.86 1.28
C VAL A 36 -9.48 -4.19 1.51
N VAL A 37 -9.00 -5.23 0.83
CA VAL A 37 -9.50 -6.61 0.98
C VAL A 37 -8.33 -7.57 1.21
N LEU A 38 -8.61 -8.74 1.76
CA LEU A 38 -7.67 -9.86 1.66
C LEU A 38 -7.91 -10.58 0.34
N SER A 39 -6.84 -11.03 -0.32
CA SER A 39 -6.93 -11.78 -1.55
C SER A 39 -5.88 -12.89 -1.65
N ASP A 40 -6.06 -13.80 -2.60
CA ASP A 40 -4.95 -14.63 -3.06
C ASP A 40 -4.01 -13.83 -3.99
N MET A 41 -2.85 -14.42 -4.32
CA MET A 41 -1.85 -13.76 -5.16
C MET A 41 -2.38 -13.41 -6.56
N MET A 42 -3.31 -14.21 -7.09
CA MET A 42 -3.91 -14.03 -8.42
C MET A 42 -5.10 -13.07 -8.41
N GLN A 43 -5.45 -12.52 -7.24
CA GLN A 43 -6.62 -11.69 -7.01
C GLN A 43 -7.96 -12.35 -7.39
N GLN A 44 -8.03 -13.69 -7.40
CA GLN A 44 -9.23 -14.44 -7.80
C GLN A 44 -10.20 -14.65 -6.65
N LYS A 45 -9.69 -14.88 -5.44
CA LYS A 45 -10.49 -15.08 -4.22
C LYS A 45 -10.30 -13.91 -3.27
N THR A 46 -11.28 -13.02 -3.21
CA THR A 46 -11.28 -11.87 -2.31
C THR A 46 -12.13 -12.14 -1.06
N VAL A 47 -11.66 -11.62 0.07
CA VAL A 47 -12.34 -11.66 1.36
C VAL A 47 -12.40 -10.23 1.90
N SER A 48 -13.60 -9.67 1.90
CA SER A 48 -13.90 -8.36 2.49
C SER A 48 -14.62 -8.46 3.84
N GLN A 49 -15.22 -9.62 4.12
CA GLN A 49 -15.94 -9.89 5.37
C GLN A 49 -14.96 -10.09 6.53
N GLY A 50 -15.33 -9.62 7.73
CA GLY A 50 -14.49 -9.77 8.93
C GLY A 50 -13.32 -8.78 9.05
N LEU A 51 -13.21 -7.83 8.11
CA LEU A 51 -12.33 -6.68 8.22
C LEU A 51 -12.95 -5.62 9.13
N THR A 52 -12.17 -5.16 10.10
CA THR A 52 -12.60 -4.16 11.08
C THR A 52 -11.52 -3.10 11.26
N VAL A 53 -11.93 -1.86 11.51
CA VAL A 53 -11.00 -0.77 11.80
C VAL A 53 -10.86 -0.60 13.31
N ASP A 54 -9.63 -0.73 13.81
CA ASP A 54 -9.31 -0.29 15.16
C ASP A 54 -9.11 1.23 15.14
N ARG A 55 -10.07 1.96 15.72
CA ARG A 55 -10.07 3.44 15.73
C ARG A 55 -9.01 4.03 16.67
N GLN A 56 -8.57 3.27 17.67
CA GLN A 56 -7.56 3.75 18.62
C GLN A 56 -6.17 3.71 17.99
N THR A 57 -5.84 2.60 17.33
CA THR A 57 -4.53 2.45 16.66
C THR A 57 -4.53 2.92 15.20
N ARG A 58 -5.71 3.21 14.62
CA ARG A 58 -5.91 3.51 13.19
C ARG A 58 -5.36 2.40 12.30
N GLU A 59 -5.68 1.16 12.66
CA GLU A 59 -5.23 -0.05 11.96
C GLU A 59 -6.40 -0.81 11.37
N LEU A 60 -6.18 -1.44 10.22
CA LEU A 60 -7.10 -2.41 9.66
C LEU A 60 -6.78 -3.80 10.20
N VAL A 61 -7.78 -4.48 10.74
CA VAL A 61 -7.63 -5.75 11.46
C VAL A 61 -8.56 -6.81 10.87
N PHE A 62 -7.98 -7.98 10.62
CA PHE A 62 -8.74 -9.19 10.27
C PHE A 62 -8.53 -10.25 11.35
N ARG A 63 -9.61 -10.76 11.93
CA ARG A 63 -9.59 -11.82 12.97
C ARG A 63 -10.16 -13.16 12.48
N GLY A 64 -10.82 -13.18 11.33
CA GLY A 64 -11.57 -14.34 10.81
C GLY A 64 -10.73 -15.45 10.18
N PHE A 65 -9.48 -15.65 10.59
CA PHE A 65 -8.60 -16.67 9.97
C PHE A 65 -9.12 -18.11 10.13
N ASN A 66 -9.95 -18.37 11.15
CA ASN A 66 -10.62 -19.66 11.33
C ASN A 66 -11.76 -19.90 10.33
N ASN A 67 -12.30 -18.85 9.72
CA ASN A 67 -13.46 -18.91 8.83
C ASN A 67 -13.07 -18.95 7.34
N ILE A 68 -11.78 -18.94 7.04
CA ILE A 68 -11.25 -19.00 5.67
C ILE A 68 -10.28 -20.17 5.55
N ASP A 69 -9.99 -20.60 4.32
CA ASP A 69 -8.99 -21.65 4.12
C ASP A 69 -7.59 -21.19 4.57
N ARG A 70 -6.75 -22.16 4.96
CA ARG A 70 -5.41 -21.94 5.55
C ARG A 70 -4.34 -21.54 4.52
N SER A 71 -4.72 -20.88 3.42
CA SER A 71 -3.77 -20.40 2.43
C SER A 71 -3.21 -19.01 2.78
N ILE A 72 -2.09 -18.67 2.15
CA ILE A 72 -1.47 -17.34 2.29
C ILE A 72 -2.42 -16.29 1.72
N ARG A 73 -2.65 -15.23 2.49
CA ARG A 73 -3.46 -14.08 2.10
C ARG A 73 -2.60 -12.83 1.94
N TYR A 74 -2.98 -12.01 0.97
CA TYR A 74 -2.36 -10.73 0.66
C TYR A 74 -3.34 -9.60 0.95
N TRP A 75 -2.84 -8.53 1.56
CA TRP A 75 -3.58 -7.27 1.66
C TRP A 75 -3.60 -6.61 0.28
N SER A 76 -4.76 -6.60 -0.37
CA SER A 76 -4.97 -5.95 -1.65
C SER A 76 -5.39 -4.50 -1.42
N LEU A 77 -4.59 -3.56 -1.91
CA LEU A 77 -4.83 -2.12 -1.76
C LEU A 77 -5.79 -1.59 -2.84
N PRO A 78 -6.56 -0.52 -2.53
CA PRO A 78 -7.55 0.03 -3.45
C PRO A 78 -6.92 0.72 -4.67
N GLN A 79 -7.77 1.04 -5.65
CA GLN A 79 -7.41 1.57 -6.96
C GLN A 79 -6.53 2.84 -6.90
N GLN A 80 -6.61 3.66 -5.85
CA GLN A 80 -5.74 4.84 -5.71
C GLN A 80 -4.24 4.50 -5.68
N PHE A 81 -3.87 3.26 -5.35
CA PHE A 81 -2.48 2.76 -5.40
C PHE A 81 -2.08 2.15 -6.75
N LEU A 82 -3.02 2.03 -7.69
CA LEU A 82 -2.84 1.38 -9.00
C LEU A 82 -2.88 2.40 -10.14
N GLY A 83 -2.68 1.92 -11.38
CA GLY A 83 -2.69 2.76 -12.58
C GLY A 83 -1.40 3.55 -12.77
N ASP A 84 -1.50 4.75 -13.34
CA ASP A 84 -0.34 5.62 -13.52
C ASP A 84 0.22 6.07 -12.15
N LYS A 85 1.47 5.69 -11.91
CA LYS A 85 2.28 6.03 -10.73
C LYS A 85 3.69 6.46 -11.15
N LEU A 86 3.85 7.03 -12.35
CA LEU A 86 5.14 7.52 -12.84
C LEU A 86 5.76 8.53 -11.85
N THR A 87 4.93 9.34 -11.20
CA THR A 87 5.35 10.32 -10.18
C THR A 87 5.84 9.67 -8.87
N SER A 88 5.62 8.38 -8.67
CA SER A 88 6.11 7.61 -7.52
C SER A 88 7.49 7.00 -7.76
N TYR A 89 8.06 7.13 -8.96
CA TYR A 89 9.40 6.63 -9.26
C TYR A 89 10.44 7.29 -8.33
N GLY A 90 11.29 6.48 -7.70
CA GLY A 90 12.23 6.92 -6.67
C GLY A 90 11.60 7.16 -5.28
N GLY A 91 10.28 7.00 -5.14
CA GLY A 91 9.55 7.07 -3.89
C GLY A 91 9.50 5.73 -3.13
N HIS A 92 8.76 5.72 -2.02
CA HIS A 92 8.64 4.54 -1.14
C HIS A 92 7.17 4.26 -0.80
N LEU A 93 6.76 2.99 -0.86
CA LEU A 93 5.53 2.52 -0.24
C LEU A 93 5.85 2.05 1.19
N ARG A 94 5.19 2.63 2.19
CA ARG A 94 5.43 2.34 3.61
C ARG A 94 4.20 1.72 4.24
N PHE A 95 4.36 0.59 4.91
CA PHE A 95 3.31 -0.09 5.64
C PHE A 95 3.88 -0.81 6.86
N THR A 96 3.02 -1.12 7.85
CA THR A 96 3.38 -1.89 9.04
C THR A 96 2.40 -3.05 9.16
N ILE A 97 2.91 -4.27 9.31
CA ILE A 97 2.11 -5.46 9.57
C ILE A 97 2.39 -5.95 10.99
N ARG A 98 1.33 -6.25 11.73
CA ARG A 98 1.38 -6.87 13.05
C ARG A 98 0.51 -8.12 13.01
N HIS A 99 0.98 -9.18 13.65
CA HIS A 99 0.21 -10.40 13.84
C HIS A 99 0.25 -10.78 15.31
N ARG A 100 -0.85 -11.36 15.80
CA ARG A 100 -0.92 -11.97 17.13
C ARG A 100 -1.36 -13.41 16.94
N ALA A 101 -0.52 -14.35 17.36
CA ALA A 101 -0.88 -15.76 17.38
C ALA A 101 -1.66 -16.03 18.67
N GLY A 102 -2.90 -16.48 18.55
CA GLY A 102 -3.77 -16.83 19.67
C GLY A 102 -5.11 -17.36 19.13
N ARG A 103 -5.71 -18.33 19.83
CA ARG A 103 -7.10 -18.73 19.54
C ARG A 103 -8.00 -17.61 20.08
N ASP A 104 -8.64 -16.89 19.17
CA ASP A 104 -9.94 -16.28 19.46
C ASP A 104 -11.03 -17.35 19.31
#